data_AF-A0A949M0I0-F1
#
_entry.id   AF-A0A949M0I0-F1
#
_cell.length_a   1.000
_cell.length_b   1.000
_cell.length_c   1.000
_cell.angle_alpha   90.00
_cell.angle_beta   90.00
_cell.angle_gamma   90.00
#
_symmetry.space_group_name_H-M   'P 1'
#
loop_
_entity.id
_entity.type
_entity.pdbx_description
1 polymer ?
#
loop_
_entity_poly.entity_id
_entity_poly.type
_entity_poly.pdbx_seq_one_letter_code
_entity_poly.pdbx_strand_id
1 'polypeptide(L)'
;MSAPLIDCPGRLGGSDLAGKSVLSAPGRQGLPPNGRSAIAPRANRIRSVVRHGAGRNGMREVGSSLSAGLVAALVAGAASAQSLPPDPIFCTPSSYEHDAVRAAPDQHRVLFEDSHVRVLEIYLPPLAVEPVHIHALPSVIHGDTGGALGARFAYIQYVMEDGRFKEVSRSEVIPTPGVRTVWSPPEGPHAIANIGPVPVRFLRTEIKPESCSR
;
A
#
# COMPACT_ATOMS: atom_id res chain seq x y z
N MET A 1 -18.13 5.41 -12.86
CA MET A 1 -18.20 4.02 -12.35
C MET A 1 -17.32 3.98 -11.12
N SER A 2 -17.93 4.13 -9.94
CA SER A 2 -17.26 4.21 -8.65
C SER A 2 -17.43 2.87 -7.94
N ALA A 3 -16.34 2.29 -7.47
CA ALA A 3 -16.37 1.09 -6.62
C ALA A 3 -16.92 1.45 -5.22
N PRO A 4 -17.66 0.54 -4.55
CA PRO A 4 -18.26 0.83 -3.26
C PRO A 4 -17.23 0.72 -2.13
N LEU A 5 -17.24 1.69 -1.22
CA LEU A 5 -16.61 1.58 0.10
C LEU A 5 -17.35 0.50 0.90
N ILE A 6 -16.62 -0.49 1.40
CA ILE A 6 -17.09 -1.41 2.43
C ILE A 6 -16.95 -0.70 3.77
N ASP A 7 -18.09 -0.44 4.40
CA ASP A 7 -18.25 0.05 5.77
C ASP A 7 -18.21 -1.15 6.74
N CYS A 8 -17.36 -1.09 7.75
CA CYS A 8 -17.29 -2.09 8.82
C CYS A 8 -17.51 -1.41 10.18
N PRO A 9 -18.61 -1.71 10.90
CA PRO A 9 -18.86 -1.21 12.24
C PRO A 9 -18.25 -2.17 13.28
N GLY A 10 -17.70 -1.66 14.39
CA GLY A 10 -17.27 -2.55 15.47
C GLY A 10 -16.46 -1.92 16.59
N ARG A 11 -17.16 -1.47 17.62
CA ARG A 11 -16.70 -0.98 18.92
C ARG A 11 -16.27 -2.15 19.84
N LEU A 12 -15.63 -1.79 20.97
CA LEU A 12 -15.29 -2.53 22.20
C LEU A 12 -13.77 -2.83 22.29
N GLY A 13 -13.04 -2.63 23.38
CA GLY A 13 -13.31 -2.18 24.75
C GLY A 13 -11.97 -2.26 25.48
N GLY A 14 -11.72 -1.36 26.45
CA GLY A 14 -10.44 -1.27 27.14
C GLY A 14 -10.18 -2.41 28.13
N SER A 15 -8.90 -2.57 28.51
CA SER A 15 -8.48 -2.78 29.90
C SER A 15 -6.97 -2.63 30.03
N ASP A 16 -6.59 -1.94 31.09
CA ASP A 16 -5.26 -1.69 31.59
C ASP A 16 -4.45 -2.95 31.87
N LEU A 17 -3.14 -2.92 31.62
CA LEU A 17 -2.16 -3.44 32.57
C LEU A 17 -0.91 -2.56 32.58
N ALA A 18 -0.73 -1.88 33.71
CA ALA A 18 0.47 -1.15 34.09
C ALA A 18 1.54 -2.12 34.61
N GLY A 19 2.79 -1.89 34.23
CA GLY A 19 3.98 -2.53 34.78
C GLY A 19 5.18 -1.59 34.73
N LYS A 20 5.51 -0.98 35.87
CA LYS A 20 6.65 -0.08 36.10
C LYS A 20 7.93 -0.88 36.41
N SER A 21 9.08 -0.44 35.88
CA SER A 21 10.40 -0.32 36.55
C SER A 21 11.44 0.11 35.48
N VAL A 22 12.08 1.28 35.42
CA VAL A 22 12.92 2.09 36.34
C VAL A 22 14.44 1.80 36.22
N LEU A 23 15.20 2.87 35.95
CA LEU A 23 16.67 3.12 36.01
C LEU A 23 17.53 2.51 34.86
N SER A 24 18.54 3.18 34.27
CA SER A 24 19.26 4.43 34.60
C SER A 24 20.05 4.93 33.37
N ALA A 25 20.27 6.24 33.29
CA ALA A 25 21.19 6.90 32.36
C ALA A 25 22.38 7.52 33.13
N PRO A 26 23.53 7.71 32.46
CA PRO A 26 24.29 8.96 32.59
C PRO A 26 24.79 9.42 31.19
N GLY A 27 25.10 10.67 30.88
CA GLY A 27 25.22 11.90 31.64
C GLY A 27 25.42 13.06 30.63
N ARG A 28 25.02 14.26 31.05
CA ARG A 28 25.13 15.53 30.31
C ARG A 28 26.57 16.05 30.32
N GLN A 29 26.99 16.70 29.23
CA GLN A 29 27.86 17.88 29.28
C GLN A 29 27.31 18.96 28.33
N GLY A 30 27.24 20.21 28.82
CA GLY A 30 26.62 21.38 28.19
C GLY A 30 27.52 22.10 27.17
N LEU A 31 26.94 22.86 26.22
CA LEU A 31 26.57 24.32 26.27
C LEU A 31 27.72 25.23 25.74
N PRO A 32 27.50 26.47 25.21
CA PRO A 32 26.27 27.23 24.98
C PRO A 32 26.27 27.99 23.59
N PRO A 33 25.62 29.18 23.37
CA PRO A 33 24.70 29.38 22.24
C PRO A 33 25.12 30.57 21.34
N ASN A 34 24.37 30.82 20.25
CA ASN A 34 24.14 32.12 19.57
C ASN A 34 23.44 31.79 18.22
N GLY A 35 22.46 32.50 17.70
CA GLY A 35 21.83 33.75 18.06
C GLY A 35 20.54 33.96 17.25
N ARG A 36 19.75 34.90 17.74
CA ARG A 36 18.46 35.42 17.29
C ARG A 36 18.31 35.59 15.76
N SER A 37 17.10 35.36 15.22
CA SER A 37 16.18 36.48 14.90
C SER A 37 14.80 36.00 14.45
N ALA A 38 13.78 36.74 14.88
CA ALA A 38 12.37 36.56 14.62
C ALA A 38 11.96 36.97 13.20
N ILE A 39 10.78 36.54 12.74
CA ILE A 39 9.68 37.37 12.21
C ILE A 39 8.52 36.44 11.77
N ALA A 40 7.38 36.56 12.47
CA ALA A 40 6.03 36.42 11.93
C ALA A 40 5.37 37.80 12.20
N PRO A 41 4.40 38.32 11.40
CA PRO A 41 3.07 37.70 11.25
C PRO A 41 2.33 38.00 9.93
N ARG A 42 1.20 37.33 9.67
CA ARG A 42 -0.13 37.95 9.56
C ARG A 42 -1.20 36.98 9.09
N ALA A 43 -2.24 36.89 9.91
CA ALA A 43 -3.53 36.31 9.58
C ALA A 43 -4.27 37.17 8.54
N ASN A 44 -5.07 36.53 7.69
CA ASN A 44 -6.25 37.20 7.16
C ASN A 44 -7.46 36.26 7.22
N ARG A 45 -8.49 36.77 7.89
CA ARG A 45 -9.78 36.13 8.19
C ARG A 45 -10.83 36.99 7.49
N ILE A 46 -11.57 36.45 6.53
CA ILE A 46 -12.83 37.05 6.08
C ILE A 46 -13.93 35.99 6.09
N ARG A 47 -15.10 36.47 6.52
CA ARG A 47 -16.27 35.80 7.03
C ARG A 47 -17.21 35.33 5.90
N SER A 48 -17.81 34.16 6.13
CA SER A 48 -19.25 33.85 6.08
C SER A 48 -20.17 34.77 5.25
N VAL A 49 -20.91 34.15 4.30
CA VAL A 49 -22.35 34.41 4.12
C VAL A 49 -23.07 33.08 3.82
N VAL A 50 -23.89 32.66 4.78
CA VAL A 50 -25.01 31.72 4.62
C VAL A 50 -26.18 32.48 4.00
N ARG A 51 -26.95 31.87 3.07
CA ARG A 51 -28.39 32.13 2.96
C ARG A 51 -29.14 30.97 2.30
N HIS A 52 -30.26 30.66 2.96
CA HIS A 52 -31.28 29.66 2.67
C HIS A 52 -32.06 29.89 1.38
N GLY A 53 -32.60 28.79 0.83
CA GLY A 53 -33.71 28.80 -0.12
C GLY A 53 -34.47 27.48 -0.07
N ALA A 54 -35.59 27.47 0.66
CA ALA A 54 -36.55 26.39 0.77
C ALA A 54 -37.63 26.49 -0.32
N GLY A 55 -38.27 25.35 -0.67
CA GLY A 55 -39.52 25.30 -1.43
C GLY A 55 -39.72 23.92 -2.08
N ARG A 56 -40.34 22.93 -1.42
CA ARG A 56 -41.79 22.63 -1.37
C ARG A 56 -42.48 22.55 -2.73
N ASN A 57 -42.86 21.34 -3.13
CA ASN A 57 -44.24 20.86 -3.34
C ASN A 57 -44.34 19.87 -4.51
N GLY A 58 -45.08 18.78 -4.30
CA GLY A 58 -45.51 17.93 -5.40
C GLY A 58 -45.92 16.51 -5.02
N MET A 59 -46.81 16.34 -4.03
CA MET A 59 -47.60 15.11 -3.91
C MET A 59 -48.53 14.99 -5.12
N ARG A 60 -48.49 13.85 -5.81
CA ARG A 60 -49.64 13.27 -6.50
C ARG A 60 -49.61 11.75 -6.32
N GLU A 61 -50.54 11.27 -5.51
CA GLU A 61 -51.01 9.88 -5.52
C GLU A 61 -51.85 9.62 -6.77
N VAL A 62 -51.64 8.47 -7.39
CA VAL A 62 -52.62 7.61 -8.09
C VAL A 62 -51.98 6.22 -8.00
N GLY A 63 -52.55 5.16 -7.44
CA GLY A 63 -53.92 4.71 -7.43
C GLY A 63 -53.97 3.36 -8.14
N SER A 64 -53.94 2.28 -7.34
CA SER A 64 -54.52 0.95 -7.58
C SER A 64 -54.12 0.12 -8.81
N SER A 65 -53.70 -1.13 -8.60
CA SER A 65 -54.52 -2.32 -8.95
C SER A 65 -53.77 -3.63 -8.70
N LEU A 66 -54.49 -4.57 -8.09
CA LEU A 66 -54.07 -5.94 -7.81
C LEU A 66 -53.78 -6.74 -9.09
N SER A 67 -52.80 -7.64 -9.03
CA SER A 67 -52.77 -8.85 -9.85
C SER A 67 -52.11 -9.98 -9.06
N ALA A 68 -52.93 -10.94 -8.65
CA ALA A 68 -52.49 -12.23 -8.13
C ALA A 68 -51.95 -13.07 -9.29
N GLY A 69 -50.85 -13.81 -9.06
CA GLY A 69 -50.42 -14.83 -10.00
C GLY A 69 -48.99 -15.32 -9.82
N LEU A 70 -48.88 -16.59 -9.41
CA LEU A 70 -47.73 -17.50 -9.57
C LEU A 70 -46.53 -17.34 -8.62
N VAL A 71 -46.59 -18.05 -7.49
CA VAL A 71 -45.40 -18.44 -6.71
C VAL A 71 -44.71 -19.57 -7.48
N ALA A 72 -43.77 -19.22 -8.37
CA ALA A 72 -42.80 -20.17 -8.90
C ALA A 72 -41.68 -20.33 -7.85
N ALA A 73 -41.65 -21.47 -7.17
CA ALA A 73 -40.54 -21.84 -6.30
C ALA A 73 -39.29 -22.08 -7.16
N LEU A 74 -38.50 -21.03 -7.38
CA LEU A 74 -37.14 -21.13 -7.90
C LEU A 74 -36.27 -21.71 -6.78
N VAL A 75 -36.04 -23.02 -6.82
CA VAL A 75 -34.88 -23.61 -6.15
C VAL A 75 -33.65 -23.19 -6.97
N ALA A 76 -33.19 -21.97 -6.76
CA ALA A 76 -31.87 -21.57 -7.22
C ALA A 76 -30.87 -22.37 -6.40
N GLY A 77 -30.37 -23.47 -6.97
CA GLY A 77 -29.25 -24.20 -6.40
C GLY A 77 -28.13 -23.21 -6.13
N ALA A 78 -27.74 -23.07 -4.88
CA ALA A 78 -26.52 -22.37 -4.52
C ALA A 78 -25.40 -23.13 -5.22
N ALA A 79 -24.94 -22.62 -6.36
CA ALA A 79 -23.67 -23.04 -6.93
C ALA A 79 -22.65 -22.74 -5.84
N SER A 80 -22.21 -23.78 -5.12
CA SER A 80 -21.07 -23.67 -4.23
C SER A 80 -19.95 -23.12 -5.11
N ALA A 81 -19.56 -21.86 -4.88
CA ALA A 81 -18.37 -21.32 -5.48
C ALA A 81 -17.23 -22.22 -5.02
N GLN A 82 -16.87 -23.19 -5.86
CA GLN A 82 -15.72 -24.05 -5.59
C GLN A 82 -14.53 -23.11 -5.51
N SER A 83 -13.90 -23.02 -4.33
CA SER A 83 -12.68 -22.24 -4.21
C SER A 83 -11.65 -22.90 -5.12
N LEU A 84 -11.39 -22.29 -6.28
CA LEU A 84 -10.28 -22.73 -7.11
C LEU A 84 -9.01 -22.69 -6.27
N PRO A 85 -8.09 -23.65 -6.43
CA PRO A 85 -6.80 -23.58 -5.76
C PRO A 85 -6.11 -22.25 -6.13
N PRO A 86 -5.40 -21.61 -5.20
CA PRO A 86 -4.62 -20.43 -5.54
C PRO A 86 -3.59 -20.80 -6.61
N ASP A 87 -3.32 -19.85 -7.50
CA ASP A 87 -2.19 -19.97 -8.43
C ASP A 87 -0.91 -20.21 -7.60
N PRO A 88 -0.06 -21.18 -7.97
CA PRO A 88 1.21 -21.44 -7.30
C PRO A 88 2.07 -20.18 -7.09
N ILE A 89 1.95 -19.18 -7.97
CA ILE A 89 2.67 -17.91 -7.83
C ILE A 89 2.26 -17.11 -6.59
N PHE A 90 1.06 -17.34 -6.03
CA PHE A 90 0.61 -16.62 -4.84
C PHE A 90 1.08 -17.27 -3.54
N CYS A 91 1.12 -18.61 -3.49
CA CYS A 91 1.57 -19.31 -2.28
C CYS A 91 3.08 -19.55 -2.28
N THR A 92 3.68 -19.70 -3.45
CA THR A 92 5.11 -19.92 -3.66
C THR A 92 5.63 -19.01 -4.77
N PRO A 93 5.72 -17.68 -4.55
CA PRO A 93 6.07 -16.74 -5.61
C PRO A 93 7.41 -17.04 -6.28
N SER A 94 8.40 -17.50 -5.50
CA SER A 94 9.74 -17.89 -6.00
C SER A 94 9.74 -19.05 -7.01
N SER A 95 8.62 -19.78 -7.16
CA SER A 95 8.44 -20.77 -8.22
C SER A 95 8.38 -20.14 -9.62
N TYR A 96 7.99 -18.87 -9.71
CA TYR A 96 7.93 -18.13 -10.96
C TYR A 96 9.28 -17.51 -11.31
N GLU A 97 9.65 -17.56 -12.59
CA GLU A 97 10.98 -17.15 -13.05
C GLU A 97 11.26 -15.65 -12.88
N HIS A 98 10.23 -14.81 -12.96
CA HIS A 98 10.35 -13.35 -12.83
C HIS A 98 9.96 -12.83 -11.45
N ASP A 99 9.81 -13.70 -10.45
CA ASP A 99 9.69 -13.25 -9.06
C ASP A 99 10.91 -12.42 -8.65
N ALA A 100 10.68 -11.36 -7.87
CA ALA A 100 11.73 -10.40 -7.47
C ALA A 100 12.99 -11.08 -6.90
N VAL A 101 12.82 -12.10 -6.04
CA VAL A 101 13.94 -12.82 -5.42
C VAL A 101 14.74 -13.64 -6.44
N ARG A 102 14.09 -14.13 -7.50
CA ARG A 102 14.72 -14.95 -8.53
C ARG A 102 15.34 -14.13 -9.64
N ALA A 103 14.66 -13.06 -10.06
CA ALA A 103 15.10 -12.18 -11.13
C ALA A 103 16.17 -11.18 -10.66
N ALA A 104 16.10 -10.72 -9.39
CA ALA A 104 17.00 -9.73 -8.82
C ALA A 104 17.60 -10.19 -7.46
N PRO A 105 18.30 -11.34 -7.40
CA PRO A 105 18.74 -11.95 -6.15
C PRO A 105 19.77 -11.13 -5.37
N ASP A 106 20.51 -10.24 -6.03
CA ASP A 106 21.46 -9.34 -5.39
C ASP A 106 20.78 -8.17 -4.65
N GLN A 107 19.53 -7.87 -5.01
CA GLN A 107 18.74 -6.77 -4.46
C GLN A 107 17.59 -7.23 -3.57
N HIS A 108 17.09 -8.46 -3.78
CA HIS A 108 15.94 -9.02 -3.06
C HIS A 108 16.34 -10.25 -2.27
N ARG A 109 16.19 -10.19 -0.95
CA ARG A 109 16.46 -11.32 -0.05
C ARG A 109 15.24 -11.64 0.81
N VAL A 110 14.86 -12.91 0.86
CA VAL A 110 13.83 -13.38 1.80
C VAL A 110 14.40 -13.36 3.22
N LEU A 111 13.76 -12.61 4.11
CA LEU A 111 14.07 -12.60 5.54
C LEU A 111 13.18 -13.57 6.32
N PHE A 112 11.93 -13.70 5.90
CA PHE A 112 10.94 -14.60 6.48
C PHE A 112 9.90 -14.96 5.43
N GLU A 113 9.43 -16.20 5.44
CA GLU A 113 8.32 -16.62 4.59
C GLU A 113 7.54 -17.74 5.25
N ASP A 114 6.22 -17.59 5.33
CA ASP A 114 5.30 -18.63 5.74
C ASP A 114 4.08 -18.68 4.79
N SER A 115 2.99 -19.29 5.23
CA SER A 115 1.75 -19.40 4.45
C SER A 115 0.93 -18.11 4.36
N HIS A 116 1.20 -17.11 5.21
CA HIS A 116 0.43 -15.86 5.30
C HIS A 116 1.18 -14.68 4.70
N VAL A 117 2.50 -14.62 4.91
CA VAL A 117 3.32 -13.49 4.51
C VAL A 117 4.67 -13.91 3.98
N ARG A 118 5.24 -13.05 3.13
CA ARG A 118 6.65 -13.09 2.74
C ARG A 118 7.26 -11.73 3.05
N VAL A 119 8.34 -11.72 3.83
CA VAL A 119 9.08 -10.52 4.19
C VAL A 119 10.40 -10.51 3.43
N LEU A 120 10.57 -9.51 2.59
CA LEU A 120 11.75 -9.30 1.76
C LEU A 120 12.55 -8.11 2.30
N GLU A 121 13.87 -8.23 2.31
CA GLU A 121 14.77 -7.09 2.25
C GLU A 121 14.98 -6.69 0.80
N ILE A 122 14.82 -5.40 0.52
CA ILE A 122 15.18 -4.78 -0.75
C ILE A 122 16.37 -3.88 -0.47
N TYR A 123 17.53 -4.18 -1.04
CA TYR A 123 18.71 -3.33 -0.99
C TYR A 123 19.05 -2.83 -2.37
N LEU A 124 19.01 -1.51 -2.55
CA LEU A 124 19.32 -0.88 -3.82
C LEU A 124 20.52 0.07 -3.67
N PRO A 125 21.73 -0.35 -4.10
CA PRO A 125 22.91 0.51 -4.08
C PRO A 125 22.73 1.78 -4.93
N PRO A 126 23.57 2.81 -4.73
CA PRO A 126 23.61 3.96 -5.63
C PRO A 126 23.89 3.51 -7.07
N LEU A 127 23.19 4.11 -8.03
CA LEU A 127 23.38 3.89 -9.46
C LEU A 127 23.12 2.46 -9.94
N ALA A 128 22.57 1.59 -9.09
CA ALA A 128 22.19 0.23 -9.44
C ALA A 128 20.83 0.18 -10.12
N VAL A 129 20.65 -0.83 -10.98
CA VAL A 129 19.39 -1.12 -11.66
C VAL A 129 18.98 -2.53 -11.32
N GLU A 130 17.74 -2.72 -10.90
CA GLU A 130 17.12 -4.03 -10.74
C GLU A 130 16.80 -4.62 -12.11
N PRO A 131 17.09 -5.91 -12.34
CA PRO A 131 16.51 -6.64 -13.46
C PRO A 131 14.98 -6.55 -13.48
N VAL A 132 14.38 -6.73 -14.67
CA VAL A 132 12.91 -6.77 -14.78
C VAL A 132 12.36 -7.93 -13.97
N HIS A 133 11.41 -7.63 -13.09
CA HIS A 133 10.78 -8.59 -12.20
C HIS A 133 9.32 -8.21 -11.92
N ILE A 134 8.64 -9.06 -11.16
CA ILE A 134 7.27 -8.83 -10.69
C ILE A 134 7.18 -8.95 -9.17
N HIS A 135 6.14 -8.34 -8.62
CA HIS A 135 5.63 -8.63 -7.29
C HIS A 135 4.16 -9.02 -7.40
N ALA A 136 3.87 -10.32 -7.51
CA ALA A 136 2.51 -10.82 -7.74
C ALA A 136 1.54 -10.57 -6.58
N LEU A 137 2.07 -10.26 -5.39
CA LEU A 137 1.32 -10.10 -4.16
C LEU A 137 1.20 -8.63 -3.75
N PRO A 138 0.05 -8.22 -3.17
CA PRO A 138 -0.05 -6.91 -2.51
C PRO A 138 0.91 -6.86 -1.32
N SER A 139 1.39 -5.66 -0.99
CA SER A 139 2.42 -5.53 0.04
C SER A 139 2.42 -4.21 0.79
N VAL A 140 3.07 -4.22 1.95
CA VAL A 140 3.50 -3.03 2.67
C VAL A 140 5.01 -2.87 2.48
N ILE A 141 5.45 -1.70 2.02
CA ILE A 141 6.86 -1.35 1.89
C ILE A 141 7.21 -0.35 3.00
N HIS A 142 8.26 -0.63 3.76
CA HIS A 142 8.74 0.19 4.87
C HIS A 142 10.24 0.43 4.78
N GLY A 143 10.70 1.68 4.95
CA GLY A 143 12.12 1.95 5.17
C GLY A 143 12.52 3.41 4.94
N ASP A 144 13.83 3.67 5.06
CA ASP A 144 14.39 5.01 4.91
C ASP A 144 14.64 5.33 3.43
N THR A 145 14.18 6.50 3.02
CA THR A 145 14.30 7.03 1.66
C THR A 145 15.60 7.81 1.42
N GLY A 146 16.63 7.63 2.26
CA GLY A 146 17.96 8.23 2.07
C GLY A 146 18.11 9.63 2.66
N GLY A 147 17.26 10.02 3.60
CA GLY A 147 17.33 11.32 4.29
C GLY A 147 17.32 12.55 3.37
N ALA A 148 17.99 13.64 3.77
CA ALA A 148 17.95 14.93 3.06
C ALA A 148 18.64 14.92 1.68
N LEU A 149 19.58 13.98 1.45
CA LEU A 149 20.21 13.79 0.14
C LEU A 149 19.39 12.89 -0.79
N GLY A 150 18.36 12.23 -0.25
CA GLY A 150 17.25 11.60 -0.96
C GLY A 150 17.65 10.48 -1.92
N ALA A 151 16.97 9.36 -1.82
CA ALA A 151 16.91 8.43 -2.92
C ALA A 151 16.22 9.09 -4.12
N ARG A 152 16.65 8.74 -5.32
CA ARG A 152 15.99 9.12 -6.56
C ARG A 152 15.89 7.87 -7.40
N PHE A 153 14.71 7.56 -7.90
CA PHE A 153 14.49 6.34 -8.66
C PHE A 153 13.97 6.65 -10.06
N ALA A 154 14.37 5.83 -11.03
CA ALA A 154 13.58 5.65 -12.24
C ALA A 154 12.74 4.38 -12.06
N TYR A 155 11.42 4.53 -12.08
CA TYR A 155 10.46 3.44 -12.08
C TYR A 155 10.08 3.14 -13.54
N ILE A 156 10.37 1.93 -14.00
CA ILE A 156 10.19 1.54 -15.41
C ILE A 156 9.21 0.38 -15.46
N GLN A 157 8.12 0.52 -16.23
CA GLN A 157 7.11 -0.52 -16.41
C GLN A 157 7.29 -1.20 -17.76
N TYR A 158 7.03 -2.50 -17.77
CA TYR A 158 7.12 -3.34 -18.95
C TYR A 158 5.82 -4.12 -19.16
N VAL A 159 5.61 -4.51 -20.41
CA VAL A 159 4.67 -5.58 -20.79
C VAL A 159 5.46 -6.72 -21.44
N MET A 160 4.94 -7.94 -21.32
CA MET A 160 5.48 -9.10 -22.04
C MET A 160 4.78 -9.22 -23.39
N GLU A 161 5.51 -8.96 -24.46
CA GLU A 161 5.04 -9.09 -25.86
C GLU A 161 6.00 -10.02 -26.60
N ASP A 162 5.48 -11.07 -27.23
CA ASP A 162 6.25 -12.04 -28.03
C ASP A 162 7.49 -12.62 -27.31
N GLY A 163 7.33 -12.91 -26.01
CA GLY A 163 8.40 -13.45 -25.17
C GLY A 163 9.51 -12.45 -24.82
N ARG A 164 9.28 -11.15 -25.01
CA ARG A 164 10.22 -10.08 -24.63
C ARG A 164 9.54 -9.01 -23.77
N PHE A 165 10.29 -8.48 -22.80
CA PHE A 165 9.86 -7.28 -22.07
C PHE A 165 9.99 -6.05 -22.96
N LYS A 166 8.91 -5.28 -23.06
CA LYS A 166 8.86 -4.01 -23.77
C LYS A 166 8.49 -2.90 -22.80
N GLU A 167 9.34 -1.88 -22.71
CA GLU A 167 9.10 -0.71 -21.85
C GLU A 167 7.86 0.03 -22.34
N VAL A 168 6.93 0.30 -21.42
CA VAL A 168 5.68 1.02 -21.70
C VAL A 168 5.59 2.34 -20.95
N SER A 169 6.36 2.50 -19.88
CA SER A 169 6.40 3.73 -19.10
C SER A 169 7.72 3.83 -18.33
N ARG A 170 8.19 5.07 -18.16
CA ARG A 170 9.31 5.42 -17.30
C ARG A 170 9.00 6.73 -16.60
N SER A 171 9.09 6.73 -15.28
CA SER A 171 8.90 7.93 -14.47
C SER A 171 10.01 8.08 -13.45
N GLU A 172 10.39 9.33 -13.17
CA GLU A 172 11.27 9.63 -12.05
C GLU A 172 10.43 9.73 -10.76
N VAL A 173 10.89 9.07 -9.71
CA VAL A 173 10.29 9.10 -8.38
C VAL A 173 11.29 9.70 -7.41
N ILE A 174 10.92 10.83 -6.84
CA ILE A 174 11.66 11.49 -5.75
C ILE A 174 10.85 11.31 -4.47
N PRO A 175 11.14 10.30 -3.65
CA PRO A 175 10.48 10.11 -2.37
C PRO A 175 10.70 11.31 -1.44
N THR A 176 9.72 11.61 -0.61
CA THR A 176 9.92 12.55 0.50
C THR A 176 10.93 11.96 1.49
N PRO A 177 11.94 12.74 1.91
CA PRO A 177 12.95 12.32 2.87
C PRO A 177 12.41 11.69 4.16
N GLY A 178 13.14 10.70 4.68
CA GLY A 178 12.89 10.03 5.95
C GLY A 178 12.29 8.64 5.81
N VAL A 179 11.81 8.10 6.93
CA VAL A 179 11.19 6.76 6.98
C VAL A 179 9.77 6.81 6.44
N ARG A 180 9.45 5.89 5.53
CA ARG A 180 8.12 5.77 4.91
C ARG A 180 7.56 4.37 5.10
N THR A 181 6.24 4.29 5.16
CA THR A 181 5.47 3.06 5.07
C THR A 181 4.37 3.29 4.05
N VAL A 182 4.34 2.49 2.98
CA VAL A 182 3.38 2.62 1.88
C VAL A 182 2.77 1.27 1.54
N TRP A 183 1.51 1.29 1.15
CA TRP A 183 0.86 0.12 0.53
C TRP A 183 1.18 0.10 -0.96
N SER A 184 1.49 -1.08 -1.50
CA SER A 184 1.63 -1.32 -2.94
C SER A 184 0.67 -2.44 -3.37
N PRO A 185 -0.15 -2.26 -4.42
CA PRO A 185 -0.88 -3.36 -5.04
C PRO A 185 0.09 -4.37 -5.67
N PRO A 186 -0.39 -5.52 -6.19
CA PRO A 186 0.43 -6.35 -7.07
C PRO A 186 1.03 -5.53 -8.22
N GLU A 187 2.30 -5.73 -8.47
CA GLU A 187 3.06 -5.03 -9.50
C GLU A 187 3.42 -6.02 -10.60
N GLY A 188 2.98 -5.71 -11.83
CA GLY A 188 3.39 -6.42 -13.04
C GLY A 188 4.87 -6.19 -13.36
N PRO A 189 5.33 -6.54 -14.57
CA PRO A 189 6.74 -6.40 -14.93
C PRO A 189 7.27 -4.97 -14.77
N HIS A 190 8.28 -4.79 -13.93
CA HIS A 190 8.91 -3.50 -13.71
C HIS A 190 10.40 -3.67 -13.37
N ALA A 191 11.13 -2.56 -13.45
CA ALA A 191 12.51 -2.43 -12.98
C ALA A 191 12.66 -1.09 -12.25
N ILE A 192 13.45 -1.08 -11.17
CA ILE A 192 13.81 0.14 -10.45
C ILE A 192 15.30 0.43 -10.65
N ALA A 193 15.62 1.64 -11.07
CA ALA A 193 16.98 2.15 -11.05
C ALA A 193 17.12 3.19 -9.94
N ASN A 194 18.07 3.00 -9.02
CA ASN A 194 18.47 4.07 -8.11
C ASN A 194 19.40 5.02 -8.85
N ILE A 195 18.86 6.13 -9.34
CA ILE A 195 19.61 7.18 -10.03
C ILE A 195 20.17 8.24 -9.05
N GLY A 196 19.98 8.02 -7.75
CA GLY A 196 20.53 8.84 -6.68
C GLY A 196 21.89 8.37 -6.18
N PRO A 197 22.58 9.21 -5.38
CA PRO A 197 23.91 8.90 -4.85
C PRO A 197 23.87 8.09 -3.54
N VAL A 198 22.69 7.85 -2.96
CA VAL A 198 22.50 7.23 -1.64
C VAL A 198 21.89 5.83 -1.79
N PRO A 199 22.42 4.80 -1.10
CA PRO A 199 21.76 3.49 -1.07
C PRO A 199 20.45 3.57 -0.28
N VAL A 200 19.51 2.69 -0.62
CA VAL A 200 18.29 2.49 0.17
C VAL A 200 18.14 1.05 0.60
N ARG A 201 17.48 0.88 1.76
CA ARG A 201 17.03 -0.41 2.27
C ARG A 201 15.56 -0.32 2.63
N PHE A 202 14.76 -1.22 2.07
CA PHE A 202 13.36 -1.37 2.40
C PHE A 202 13.07 -2.78 2.89
N LEU A 203 12.07 -2.89 3.74
CA LEU A 203 11.38 -4.12 4.05
C LEU A 203 10.09 -4.13 3.24
N ARG A 204 9.85 -5.16 2.45
CA ARG A 204 8.59 -5.39 1.77
C ARG A 204 7.91 -6.61 2.36
N THR A 205 6.77 -6.41 2.98
CA THR A 205 5.92 -7.47 3.52
C THR A 205 4.79 -7.73 2.53
N GLU A 206 4.91 -8.82 1.78
CA GLU A 206 3.90 -9.30 0.84
C GLU A 206 2.88 -10.17 1.56
N ILE A 207 1.60 -9.96 1.25
CA ILE A 207 0.48 -10.65 1.88
C ILE A 207 0.00 -11.75 0.94
N LYS A 208 0.09 -13.00 1.39
CA LYS A 208 -0.41 -14.17 0.64
C LYS A 208 -1.92 -14.29 0.83
N PRO A 209 -2.66 -14.81 -0.16
CA PRO A 209 -4.07 -15.11 0.01
C PRO A 209 -4.30 -16.12 1.13
N GLU A 210 -5.42 -16.01 1.86
CA GLU A 210 -5.83 -16.98 2.89
C GLU A 210 -6.03 -18.41 2.35
N SER A 211 -6.14 -18.58 1.04
CA SER A 211 -6.15 -19.92 0.44
C SER A 211 -4.81 -20.64 0.54
N CYS A 212 -3.72 -19.92 0.86
CA CYS A 212 -2.38 -20.48 1.09
C CYS A 212 -2.16 -20.99 2.52
N SER A 213 -2.96 -20.56 3.50
CA SER A 213 -2.82 -20.86 4.94
C SER A 213 -3.54 -22.14 5.40
N ARG A 214 -3.86 -23.05 4.47
CA ARG A 214 -4.57 -24.31 4.75
C ARG A 214 -3.65 -25.43 5.21
#